data_AF-A0A804MTH3-F1
#
_entry.id   AF-A0A804MTH3-F1
#
_cell.length_a   1.000
_cell.length_b   1.000
_cell.length_c   1.000
_cell.angle_alpha   90.00
_cell.angle_beta   90.00
_cell.angle_gamma   90.00
#
_symmetry.space_group_name_H-M   'P 1'
#
loop_
_entity.id
_entity.type
_entity.pdbx_description
1 polymer ?
#
loop_
_entity_poly.entity_id
_entity_poly.type
_entity_poly.pdbx_seq_one_letter_code
_entity_poly.pdbx_strand_id
1 'polypeptide(L)'
;MKVLFLRLGFSGVADMKIRRSEWGGALVAPRRSGSLSARISAALSGGLVLAPPAVEEKVEVNSTIFPKGPPVPLPVQKMARHIDTTEVSRGPDDLPGYWVVTGAKLCMEGGKVALKVKYSLLIAVQEDPEGH
;
A
#
# COMPACT_ATOMS: atom_id res chain seq x y z
N MET A 1 5.64 -20.91 10.26
CA MET A 1 4.92 -20.28 9.13
C MET A 1 4.78 -18.78 9.38
N LYS A 2 4.65 -17.96 8.34
CA LYS A 2 4.35 -16.53 8.45
C LYS A 2 2.96 -16.28 7.89
N VAL A 3 2.15 -15.46 8.56
CA VAL A 3 0.74 -15.21 8.20
C VAL A 3 0.51 -13.70 8.14
N LEU A 4 -0.24 -13.26 7.12
CA LEU A 4 -0.72 -11.89 6.98
C LEU A 4 -2.21 -11.86 7.33
N PHE A 5 -2.61 -10.94 8.21
CA PHE A 5 -4.01 -10.70 8.56
C PHE A 5 -4.51 -9.45 7.84
N LEU A 6 -5.64 -9.55 7.16
CA LEU A 6 -6.32 -8.42 6.52
C LEU A 6 -7.65 -8.17 7.24
N ARG A 7 -7.90 -6.90 7.59
CA ARG A 7 -9.19 -6.46 8.12
C ARG A 7 -9.94 -5.73 7.02
N LEU A 8 -11.13 -6.21 6.69
CA LEU A 8 -12.03 -5.56 5.74
C LEU A 8 -13.15 -4.84 6.50
N GLY A 9 -13.29 -3.53 6.24
CA GLY A 9 -14.48 -2.78 6.60
C GLY A 9 -15.36 -2.62 5.37
N PHE A 10 -16.68 -2.72 5.53
CA PHE A 10 -17.63 -2.49 4.46
C PHE A 10 -18.87 -1.78 5.00
N SER A 11 -19.53 -1.03 4.12
CA SER A 11 -20.83 -0.42 4.35
C SER A 11 -21.74 -0.74 3.16
N GLY A 12 -23.05 -0.76 3.40
CA GLY A 12 -24.04 -0.90 2.34
C GLY A 12 -24.47 0.47 1.81
N VAL A 13 -24.82 0.52 0.53
CA VAL A 13 -25.45 1.69 -0.10
C VAL A 13 -26.70 1.20 -0.83
N ALA A 14 -27.86 1.71 -0.43
CA ALA A 14 -29.15 1.37 -1.05
C ALA A 14 -29.40 2.21 -2.31
N ASP A 15 -30.34 1.76 -3.15
CA ASP A 15 -30.86 2.48 -4.33
C ASP A 15 -29.80 2.88 -5.37
N MET A 16 -28.64 2.24 -5.33
CA MET A 16 -27.54 2.44 -6.25
C MET A 16 -27.26 1.15 -7.02
N LYS A 17 -26.88 1.29 -8.30
CA LYS A 17 -26.36 0.19 -9.11
C LYS A 17 -24.94 0.49 -9.59
N ILE A 18 -24.18 -0.58 -9.84
CA ILE A 18 -22.83 -0.46 -10.41
C ILE A 18 -22.97 -0.14 -11.90
N ARG A 19 -22.48 1.04 -12.31
CA ARG A 19 -22.41 1.45 -13.73
C ARG A 19 -21.26 0.78 -14.45
N ARG A 20 -20.07 0.86 -13.86
CA ARG A 20 -18.84 0.27 -14.41
C ARG A 20 -17.88 -0.06 -13.28
N SER A 21 -16.91 -0.91 -13.57
CA SER A 21 -15.81 -1.20 -12.65
C SER A 21 -14.47 -1.16 -13.35
N GLU A 22 -13.44 -0.77 -12.62
CA GLU A 22 -12.07 -0.81 -13.08
C GLU A 22 -11.15 -1.22 -11.93
N TRP A 23 -10.07 -1.91 -12.28
CA TRP A 23 -9.00 -2.15 -11.34
C TRP A 23 -8.22 -0.85 -11.15
N GLY A 24 -7.87 -0.53 -9.90
CA GLY A 24 -6.97 0.56 -9.58
C GLY A 24 -5.71 0.49 -10.44
N GLY A 25 -5.18 1.67 -10.80
CA GLY A 25 -3.99 1.80 -11.61
C GLY A 25 -2.86 0.94 -11.06
N ALA A 26 -2.02 0.40 -11.95
CA ALA A 26 -0.76 -0.18 -11.52
C ALA A 26 0.01 0.91 -10.78
N LEU A 27 0.43 0.65 -9.53
CA LEU A 27 0.97 1.67 -8.64
C LEU A 27 2.14 2.41 -9.27
N VAL A 28 2.92 1.70 -10.08
CA VAL A 28 3.67 2.26 -11.19
C VAL A 28 3.73 1.11 -12.18
N ALA A 29 2.86 1.04 -13.19
CA ALA A 29 3.30 0.31 -14.38
C ALA A 29 4.49 1.13 -14.88
N PRO A 30 5.72 0.59 -14.90
CA PRO A 30 6.77 1.26 -15.63
C PRO A 30 6.23 1.30 -17.04
N ARG A 31 5.87 2.49 -17.51
CA ARG A 31 5.60 2.71 -18.91
C ARG A 31 6.85 2.16 -19.59
N ARG A 32 6.73 1.01 -20.26
CA ARG A 32 7.79 0.41 -21.07
C ARG A 32 8.05 1.38 -22.22
N SER A 33 8.70 2.49 -21.90
CA SER A 33 9.44 3.31 -22.84
C SER A 33 10.69 2.49 -23.10
N GLY A 34 10.91 2.14 -24.36
CA GLY A 34 11.95 1.21 -24.78
C GLY A 34 13.29 1.50 -24.12
N SER A 35 13.84 0.50 -23.45
CA SER A 35 15.20 0.49 -22.96
C SER A 35 16.14 0.18 -24.13
N LEU A 36 16.88 1.18 -24.61
CA LEU A 36 18.11 0.97 -25.36
C LEU A 36 19.17 1.92 -24.80
N SER A 37 20.30 1.33 -24.38
CA SER A 37 21.59 1.98 -24.07
C SER A 37 21.64 2.72 -22.72
N ALA A 38 22.64 2.58 -21.84
CA ALA A 38 24.00 2.10 -22.00
C ALA A 38 24.51 1.43 -20.70
N ARG A 39 25.40 0.46 -20.86
CA ARG A 39 26.14 -0.20 -19.79
C ARG A 39 27.27 0.74 -19.34
N ILE A 40 27.12 1.42 -18.21
CA ILE A 40 28.27 2.12 -17.60
C ILE A 40 28.89 1.17 -16.58
N SER A 41 29.90 0.46 -17.05
CA SER A 41 30.81 -0.32 -16.24
C SER A 41 31.74 0.63 -15.50
N ALA A 42 31.59 0.77 -14.19
CA ALA A 42 32.61 1.36 -13.32
C ALA A 42 32.82 0.42 -12.13
N ALA A 43 33.64 -0.59 -12.35
CA ALA A 43 34.29 -1.33 -11.29
C ALA A 43 35.57 -0.57 -10.93
N LEU A 44 35.63 0.11 -9.79
CA LEU A 44 36.93 0.45 -9.20
C LEU A 44 36.83 0.86 -7.74
N SER A 45 37.68 0.21 -6.94
CA SER A 45 38.17 0.58 -5.61
C SER A 45 37.13 0.71 -4.49
N GLY A 46 37.14 -0.13 -3.46
CA GLY A 46 38.34 -0.49 -2.68
C GLY A 46 38.51 0.56 -1.59
N GLY A 47 38.00 0.28 -0.39
CA GLY A 47 38.05 1.22 0.72
C GLY A 47 37.46 0.61 1.99
N LEU A 48 38.12 -0.45 2.49
CA LEU A 48 37.97 -0.87 3.88
C LEU A 48 38.54 0.25 4.75
N VAL A 49 37.69 1.14 5.26
CA VAL A 49 38.11 2.11 6.29
C VAL A 49 37.25 1.92 7.53
N LEU A 50 37.97 1.39 8.52
CA LEU A 50 37.78 1.38 9.96
C LEU A 50 36.47 1.93 10.53
N ALA A 51 35.84 1.07 11.31
CA ALA A 51 34.85 1.38 12.31
C ALA A 51 35.27 2.55 13.23
N PRO A 52 34.41 3.56 13.41
CA PRO A 52 34.47 4.44 14.58
C PRO A 52 33.90 3.71 15.83
N PRO A 53 34.46 3.98 17.02
CA PRO A 53 34.17 3.24 18.25
C PRO A 53 32.79 3.55 18.83
N ALA A 54 32.30 2.58 19.59
CA ALA A 54 31.03 2.56 20.29
C ALA A 54 30.80 3.81 21.14
N VAL A 55 29.69 4.51 20.86
CA VAL A 55 29.16 5.53 21.75
C VAL A 55 28.41 4.80 22.86
N GLU A 56 28.96 4.84 24.06
CA GLU A 56 28.38 4.32 25.29
C GLU A 56 27.16 5.18 25.69
N GLU A 57 25.95 4.81 25.23
CA GLU A 57 24.73 5.49 25.64
C GLU A 57 24.34 5.05 27.05
N LYS A 58 24.62 5.95 28.00
CA LYS A 58 24.30 5.92 29.43
C LYS A 58 22.92 5.30 29.69
N VAL A 59 22.95 4.14 30.33
CA VAL A 59 21.80 3.33 30.75
C VAL A 59 21.01 4.06 31.84
N GLU A 60 19.93 4.76 31.47
CA GLU A 60 18.96 5.28 32.42
C GLU A 60 17.82 4.27 32.63
N VAL A 61 17.84 3.61 33.79
CA VAL A 61 16.96 2.50 34.19
C VAL A 61 15.62 3.04 34.71
N ASN A 62 14.89 3.79 33.88
CA ASN A 62 13.51 4.15 34.19
C ASN A 62 12.57 3.32 33.31
N SER A 63 12.41 2.04 33.66
CA SER A 63 11.68 1.04 32.85
C SER A 63 10.16 1.25 32.76
N THR A 64 9.60 2.17 33.54
CA THR A 64 8.17 2.52 33.48
C THR A 64 7.86 3.65 32.52
N ILE A 65 8.88 4.40 32.10
CA ILE A 65 8.77 5.39 31.04
C ILE A 65 9.36 4.70 29.82
N PHE A 66 8.56 4.48 28.79
CA PHE A 66 9.10 4.14 27.48
C PHE A 66 9.45 5.48 26.81
N PRO A 67 10.67 6.06 26.98
CA PRO A 67 10.97 7.34 26.36
C PRO A 67 10.86 7.27 24.83
N LYS A 68 10.99 6.07 24.26
CA LYS A 68 10.86 5.77 22.83
C LYS A 68 9.47 5.25 22.42
N GLY A 69 8.48 5.31 23.32
CA GLY A 69 7.13 4.80 23.08
C GLY A 69 7.02 3.27 23.13
N PRO A 70 5.80 2.71 22.97
CA PRO A 70 5.54 1.28 23.11
C PRO A 70 6.51 0.44 22.27
N PRO A 71 7.00 -0.70 22.77
CA PRO A 71 7.88 -1.56 22.00
C PRO A 71 7.14 -2.04 20.75
N VAL A 72 7.44 -1.41 19.61
CA VAL A 72 7.02 -1.90 18.31
C VAL A 72 7.62 -3.30 18.18
N PRO A 73 6.81 -4.35 17.98
CA PRO A 73 7.35 -5.69 17.87
C PRO A 73 8.34 -5.74 16.70
N LEU A 74 9.64 -5.86 17.00
CA LEU A 74 10.73 -5.97 16.01
C LEU A 74 10.45 -7.04 14.92
N PRO A 75 9.78 -8.19 15.20
CA PRO A 75 9.43 -9.14 14.15
C PRO A 75 8.51 -8.56 13.06
N VAL A 76 7.60 -7.65 13.43
CA VAL A 76 6.67 -7.00 12.51
C VAL A 76 7.45 -6.10 11.55
N GLN A 77 8.45 -5.36 12.05
CA GLN A 77 9.32 -4.53 11.21
C GLN A 77 10.09 -5.37 10.18
N LYS A 78 10.54 -6.58 10.54
CA LYS A 78 11.24 -7.45 9.58
C LYS A 78 10.34 -7.82 8.40
N MET A 79 9.06 -8.17 8.60
CA MET A 79 8.18 -8.59 7.50
C MET A 79 7.49 -7.45 6.78
N ALA A 80 7.25 -6.33 7.47
CA ALA A 80 6.67 -5.13 6.88
C ALA A 80 7.44 -4.65 5.64
N ARG A 81 8.76 -4.87 5.57
CA ARG A 81 9.57 -4.51 4.38
C ARG A 81 9.15 -5.21 3.09
N HIS A 82 8.49 -6.37 3.19
CA HIS A 82 8.02 -7.19 2.07
C HIS A 82 6.56 -6.94 1.72
N ILE A 83 5.88 -6.09 2.48
CA ILE A 83 4.47 -5.77 2.28
C ILE A 83 4.42 -4.32 1.82
N ASP A 84 3.72 -4.09 0.72
CA ASP A 84 3.37 -2.74 0.32
C ASP A 84 2.16 -2.28 1.13
N THR A 85 2.38 -1.31 2.01
CA THR A 85 1.35 -0.70 2.85
C THR A 85 0.88 0.64 2.30
N THR A 86 1.17 0.94 1.03
CA THR A 86 0.72 2.16 0.37
C THR A 86 -0.81 2.25 0.42
N GLU A 87 -1.31 3.37 0.94
CA GLU A 87 -2.73 3.66 0.96
C GLU A 87 -3.21 4.03 -0.44
N VAL A 88 -4.34 3.47 -0.86
CA VAL A 88 -4.99 3.77 -2.14
C VAL A 88 -6.44 4.17 -1.91
N SER A 89 -6.81 5.35 -2.38
CA SER A 89 -8.16 5.88 -2.28
C SER A 89 -8.59 6.49 -3.60
N ARG A 90 -9.91 6.59 -3.78
CA ARG A 90 -10.53 7.42 -4.80
C ARG A 90 -11.63 8.23 -4.14
N GLY A 91 -11.52 9.54 -4.24
CA GLY A 91 -12.40 10.48 -3.59
C GLY A 91 -13.44 11.08 -4.52
N PRO A 92 -14.21 12.06 -4.03
CA PRO A 92 -15.11 12.86 -4.86
C PRO A 92 -14.36 13.66 -5.95
N ASP A 93 -13.09 14.00 -5.72
CA ASP A 93 -12.24 14.68 -6.70
C ASP A 93 -11.87 13.78 -7.89
N ASP A 94 -11.94 12.46 -7.73
CA ASP A 94 -11.75 11.51 -8.82
C ASP A 94 -13.02 11.43 -9.66
N LEU A 95 -13.10 12.23 -10.73
CA LEU A 95 -14.27 12.27 -11.59
C LEU A 95 -14.72 10.87 -12.05
N PRO A 96 -16.04 10.58 -12.01
CA PRO A 96 -17.13 11.51 -11.73
C PRO A 96 -17.52 11.63 -10.23
N GLY A 97 -16.72 11.10 -9.29
CA GLY A 97 -16.86 11.34 -7.84
C GLY A 97 -17.56 10.27 -7.01
N TYR A 98 -18.20 9.27 -7.64
CA TYR A 98 -19.00 8.23 -6.95
C TYR A 98 -18.33 6.84 -6.99
N TRP A 99 -17.04 6.79 -6.68
CA TRP A 99 -16.27 5.56 -6.65
C TRP A 99 -16.43 4.81 -5.32
N VAL A 100 -16.65 3.51 -5.39
CA VAL A 100 -16.63 2.61 -4.24
C VAL A 100 -15.72 1.42 -4.49
N VAL A 101 -15.15 0.88 -3.44
CA VAL A 101 -14.37 -0.37 -3.51
C VAL A 101 -15.33 -1.55 -3.50
N THR A 102 -15.31 -2.38 -4.55
CA THR A 102 -16.15 -3.59 -4.63
C THR A 102 -15.37 -4.89 -4.61
N GLY A 103 -14.04 -4.83 -4.60
CA GLY A 103 -13.20 -6.01 -4.48
C GLY A 103 -11.73 -5.66 -4.31
N ALA A 104 -10.94 -6.64 -3.89
CA ALA A 104 -9.49 -6.51 -3.81
C ALA A 104 -8.82 -7.87 -4.04
N LYS A 105 -7.55 -7.84 -4.45
CA LYS A 105 -6.71 -9.04 -4.56
C LYS A 105 -5.30 -8.75 -4.06
N LEU A 106 -4.66 -9.74 -3.45
CA LEU A 106 -3.23 -9.69 -3.17
C LEU A 106 -2.45 -10.07 -4.43
N CYS A 107 -1.42 -9.29 -4.75
CA CYS A 107 -0.51 -9.56 -5.85
C CYS A 107 0.93 -9.26 -5.45
N MET A 108 1.88 -9.79 -6.21
CA MET A 108 3.29 -9.42 -6.08
C MET A 108 3.59 -8.25 -7.03
N GLU A 109 4.00 -7.11 -6.47
CA GLU A 109 4.37 -5.90 -7.21
C GLU A 109 5.68 -5.34 -6.62
N GLY A 110 6.67 -5.04 -7.47
CA GLY A 110 7.96 -4.52 -7.00
C GLY A 110 8.71 -5.42 -6.00
N GLY A 111 8.49 -6.74 -6.03
CA GLY A 111 9.06 -7.69 -5.06
C GLY A 111 8.39 -7.69 -3.69
N LYS A 112 7.30 -6.93 -3.53
CA LYS A 112 6.47 -6.88 -2.32
C LYS A 112 5.09 -7.47 -2.58
N VAL A 113 4.46 -7.95 -1.51
CA VAL A 113 3.03 -8.28 -1.52
C VAL A 113 2.26 -6.98 -1.44
N ALA A 114 1.44 -6.68 -2.45
CA ALA A 114 0.62 -5.48 -2.55
C ALA A 114 -0.87 -5.84 -2.65
N LEU A 115 -1.73 -4.92 -2.21
CA LEU A 115 -3.18 -5.03 -2.34
C LEU A 115 -3.66 -4.23 -3.56
N LYS A 116 -4.23 -4.91 -4.56
CA LYS A 116 -4.84 -4.25 -5.71
C LYS A 116 -6.36 -4.19 -5.53
N VAL A 117 -6.90 -2.98 -5.61
CA VAL A 117 -8.32 -2.70 -5.38
C VAL A 117 -9.09 -2.60 -6.70
N LYS A 118 -10.34 -3.07 -6.71
CA LYS A 118 -11.31 -2.86 -7.80
C LYS A 118 -12.29 -1.76 -7.36
N TYR A 119 -12.28 -0.67 -8.11
CA TYR A 119 -13.22 0.44 -7.94
C TYR A 119 -14.41 0.24 -8.86
N SER A 120 -15.60 0.58 -8.38
CA SER A 120 -16.82 0.61 -9.16
C SER A 120 -17.49 1.96 -9.02
N LEU A 121 -18.04 2.44 -10.13
CA LEU A 121 -18.79 3.67 -10.17
C LEU A 121 -20.26 3.36 -9.87
N LEU A 122 -20.81 3.99 -8.83
CA LEU A 122 -22.23 3.91 -8.52
C LEU A 122 -23.04 4.93 -9.32
N ILE A 123 -24.28 4.56 -9.62
CA ILE A 123 -25.32 5.45 -10.15
C ILE A 123 -26.64 5.14 -9.45
N ALA A 124 -27.49 6.16 -9.29
CA ALA A 124 -28.82 6.00 -8.74
C ALA A 124 -29.67 5.08 -9.62
N VAL A 125 -30.45 4.22 -8.98
CA VAL A 125 -31.57 3.52 -9.62
C VAL A 125 -32.70 4.52 -9.71
N GLN A 126 -33.17 4.80 -10.92
CA GLN A 126 -34.41 5.55 -11.11
C GLN A 126 -35.55 4.55 -10.99
N GLU A 127 -36.42 4.73 -9.99
CA GLU A 127 -37.70 4.04 -9.93
C GLU A 127 -38.60 4.70 -10.97
N ASP A 128 -39.02 3.96 -11.99
CA ASP A 128 -40.03 4.45 -12.91
C ASP A 128 -41.35 4.56 -12.13
N PRO A 129 -41.92 5.76 -11.93
CA PRO A 129 -43.15 5.93 -11.17
C PRO A 129 -44.37 5.59 -12.04
N GLU A 130 -44.42 4.39 -12.63
CA GLU A 130 -45.52 3.97 -13.50
C GLU A 130 -45.93 2.51 -13.22
N GLY A 131 -46.95 2.37 -12.37
CA GLY A 131 -47.63 1.12 -12.08
C GLY A 131 -49.00 1.42 -11.46
N HIS A 132 -49.87 2.03 -12.26
CA HIS A 132 -51.31 2.13 -11.98
C HIS A 132 -51.98 0.77 -12.13
#